data_AF-A0A1C5WHF1-F1
#
_entry.id   AF-A0A1C5WHF1-F1
#
_cell.length_a   1.000
_cell.length_b   1.000
_cell.length_c   1.000
_cell.angle_alpha   90.00
_cell.angle_beta   90.00
_cell.angle_gamma   90.00
#
_symmetry.space_group_name_H-M   'P 1'
#
loop_
_entity.id
_entity.type
_entity.pdbx_description
1 polymer ?
#
loop_
_entity_poly.entity_id
_entity_poly.type
_entity_poly.pdbx_seq_one_letter_code
_entity_poly.pdbx_strand_id
1 'polypeptide(L)'
;MNRVESEDISYLSSLLSTLTKRVVRTVPKKIPMRQCLGCREMKPKMELIRVVRSPEGKVSLDFKGKLPGRGAYLCPNPDCLKKARKARALERAFSAQMPDEVWSGLEEQMKEVPTDG
;
A
#
# COMPACT_ATOMS: atom_id res chain seq x y z
N MET A 1 -66.89 -11.87 12.06
CA MET A 1 -65.51 -12.36 12.21
C MET A 1 -64.92 -12.53 10.82
N ASN A 2 -64.23 -11.52 10.29
CA ASN A 2 -63.59 -11.61 8.97
C ASN A 2 -62.10 -11.91 9.16
N ARG A 3 -61.73 -13.08 8.65
CA ARG A 3 -60.41 -13.72 8.66
C ARG A 3 -59.48 -12.89 7.78
N VAL A 4 -58.59 -12.09 8.39
CA VAL A 4 -57.51 -11.41 7.66
C VAL A 4 -56.58 -12.50 7.13
N GLU A 5 -56.44 -12.58 5.81
CA GLU A 5 -55.77 -13.67 5.11
C GLU A 5 -54.26 -13.62 5.32
N SER A 6 -53.69 -14.80 5.57
CA SER A 6 -52.30 -15.06 5.94
C SER A 6 -51.24 -14.68 4.89
N GLU A 7 -51.66 -14.24 3.70
CA GLU A 7 -50.77 -13.94 2.58
C GLU A 7 -50.05 -12.59 2.74
N ASP A 8 -50.66 -11.63 3.45
CA ASP A 8 -50.07 -10.30 3.71
C ASP A 8 -48.85 -10.34 4.64
N ILE A 9 -48.80 -11.28 5.58
CA ILE A 9 -47.70 -11.41 6.55
C ILE A 9 -46.42 -11.89 5.84
N SER A 10 -46.55 -12.74 4.82
CA SER A 10 -45.42 -13.26 4.05
C SER A 10 -44.75 -12.16 3.21
N TYR A 11 -45.56 -11.25 2.65
CA TYR A 11 -45.09 -10.13 1.84
C TYR A 11 -44.41 -9.06 2.70
N LEU A 12 -44.97 -8.77 3.88
CA LEU A 12 -44.38 -7.86 4.87
C LEU A 12 -43.06 -8.39 5.45
N SER A 13 -42.95 -9.71 5.66
CA SER A 13 -41.71 -10.39 6.06
C SER A 13 -40.60 -10.26 4.99
N SER A 14 -40.96 -10.43 3.71
CA SER A 14 -40.03 -10.28 2.59
C SER A 14 -39.50 -8.84 2.45
N LEU A 15 -40.37 -7.83 2.61
CA LEU A 15 -40.00 -6.42 2.58
C LEU A 15 -39.11 -6.01 3.77
N LEU A 16 -39.38 -6.52 4.98
CA LEU A 16 -38.53 -6.32 6.16
C LEU A 16 -37.13 -6.93 5.97
N SER A 17 -37.02 -8.06 5.27
CA SER A 17 -35.72 -8.68 4.94
C SER A 17 -34.85 -7.76 4.09
N THR A 18 -35.42 -7.09 3.08
CA THR A 18 -34.69 -6.16 2.20
C THR A 18 -34.28 -4.83 2.84
N LEU A 19 -34.88 -4.43 3.96
CA LEU A 19 -34.57 -3.17 4.66
C LEU A 19 -33.41 -3.29 5.65
N THR A 20 -32.86 -4.48 5.87
CA THR A 20 -31.67 -4.68 6.71
C THR A 20 -30.35 -4.52 5.92
N LYS A 21 -30.31 -3.60 4.94
CA LYS A 21 -29.02 -3.21 4.32
C LYS A 21 -28.12 -2.63 5.40
N ARG A 22 -27.23 -3.50 5.89
CA ARG A 22 -26.21 -3.24 6.90
C ARG A 22 -25.37 -2.05 6.43
N VAL A 23 -25.61 -0.86 7.00
CA VAL A 23 -24.76 0.33 6.80
C VAL A 23 -23.42 0.01 7.43
N VAL A 24 -22.45 -0.43 6.61
CA VAL A 24 -21.08 -0.68 7.07
C VAL A 24 -20.46 0.68 7.38
N ARG A 25 -20.26 0.96 8.67
CA ARG A 25 -19.57 2.17 9.15
C ARG A 25 -18.11 2.13 8.65
N THR A 26 -17.79 2.88 7.60
CA THR A 26 -16.41 3.01 7.13
C THR A 26 -15.67 3.99 8.03
N VAL A 27 -14.92 3.46 9.00
CA VAL A 27 -13.96 4.29 9.75
C VAL A 27 -12.92 4.81 8.75
N PRO A 28 -12.67 6.14 8.67
CA PRO A 28 -11.63 6.68 7.81
C PRO A 28 -10.30 6.02 8.19
N LYS A 29 -9.73 5.25 7.26
CA LYS A 29 -8.48 4.52 7.50
C LYS A 29 -7.36 5.53 7.66
N LYS A 30 -6.71 5.52 8.82
CA LYS A 30 -5.47 6.28 9.05
C LYS A 30 -4.45 5.87 7.98
N ILE A 31 -3.89 6.85 7.26
CA ILE A 31 -2.84 6.58 6.28
C ILE A 31 -1.56 6.23 7.06
N PRO A 32 -0.97 5.05 6.87
CA PRO A 32 0.24 4.68 7.58
C PRO A 32 1.40 5.58 7.14
N MET A 33 2.15 6.12 8.12
CA MET A 33 3.40 6.84 7.86
C MET A 33 4.57 5.86 7.80
N ARG A 34 5.54 6.11 6.93
CA ARG A 34 6.75 5.31 6.79
C ARG A 34 7.98 6.21 6.68
N GLN A 35 9.11 5.72 7.18
CA GLN A 35 10.36 6.46 7.11
C GLN A 35 11.06 6.17 5.77
N CYS A 36 11.46 7.23 5.06
CA CYS A 36 12.34 7.10 3.92
C CYS A 36 13.76 6.71 4.39
N LEU A 37 14.37 5.69 3.77
CA LEU A 37 15.74 5.29 4.12
C LEU A 37 16.83 6.30 3.68
N GLY A 38 16.50 7.16 2.71
CA GLY A 38 17.38 8.22 2.20
C GLY A 38 17.41 9.46 3.09
N CYS A 39 16.28 10.17 3.20
CA CYS A 39 16.18 11.41 3.99
C CYS A 39 15.82 11.21 5.46
N ARG A 40 15.40 10.01 5.89
CA ARG A 40 14.98 9.70 7.27
C ARG A 40 13.73 10.43 7.78
N GLU A 41 13.00 11.12 6.90
CA GLU A 41 11.71 11.72 7.24
C GLU A 41 10.57 10.71 7.18
N MET A 42 9.53 10.95 7.98
CA MET A 42 8.26 10.22 7.94
C MET A 42 7.36 10.82 6.87
N LYS A 43 6.87 10.00 5.92
CA LYS A 43 5.92 10.41 4.89
C LYS A 43 4.77 9.40 4.76
N PRO A 44 3.61 9.80 4.21
CA PRO A 44 2.52 8.88 3.91
C PRO A 44 3.00 7.71 3.06
N LYS A 45 2.55 6.49 3.36
CA LYS A 45 2.94 5.26 2.63
C LYS A 45 2.79 5.41 1.11
N MET A 46 1.77 6.13 0.66
CA MET A 46 1.43 6.28 -0.76
C MET A 46 2.40 7.20 -1.52
N GLU A 47 3.16 8.05 -0.82
CA GLU A 47 4.14 8.97 -1.42
C GLU A 47 5.53 8.33 -1.56
N LEU A 48 5.68 7.06 -1.20
CA LEU A 48 6.96 6.38 -1.12
C LEU A 48 6.99 5.15 -2.03
N ILE A 49 8.13 4.93 -2.66
CA ILE A 49 8.42 3.71 -3.41
C ILE A 49 8.78 2.62 -2.41
N ARG A 50 8.04 1.50 -2.45
CA ARG A 50 8.31 0.33 -1.61
C ARG A 50 9.24 -0.65 -2.34
N VAL A 51 10.30 -1.06 -1.65
CA VAL A 51 11.11 -2.23 -2.00
C VAL A 51 10.78 -3.33 -1.00
N VAL A 52 10.68 -4.57 -1.45
CA VAL A 52 10.34 -5.72 -0.60
C VAL A 52 11.37 -6.83 -0.75
N ARG A 53 11.74 -7.47 0.36
CA ARG A 53 12.42 -8.77 0.36
C ARG A 53 11.42 -9.85 0.73
N SER A 54 11.17 -10.78 -0.18
CA SER A 54 10.26 -11.92 0.01
C SER A 54 10.84 -12.93 1.02
N PRO A 55 10.02 -13.83 1.58
CA PRO A 55 10.51 -14.93 2.44
C PRO A 55 11.58 -15.81 1.77
N GLU A 56 11.50 -15.97 0.46
CA GLU A 56 12.47 -16.72 -0.37
C GLU A 56 13.78 -15.93 -0.60
N GLY A 57 13.85 -14.70 -0.07
CA GLY A 57 15.04 -13.85 -0.14
C GLY A 57 15.14 -12.97 -1.38
N LYS A 58 14.16 -13.04 -2.30
CA LYS A 58 14.15 -12.20 -3.51
C LYS A 58 13.80 -10.76 -3.16
N VAL A 59 14.58 -9.81 -3.69
CA VAL A 59 14.30 -8.37 -3.55
C VAL A 59 13.65 -7.84 -4.82
N SER A 60 12.57 -7.07 -4.70
CA SER A 60 11.87 -6.44 -5.83
C SER A 60 11.17 -5.14 -5.45
N LEU A 61 10.78 -4.34 -6.46
CA LEU A 61 9.87 -3.23 -6.27
C LEU A 61 8.44 -3.72 -6.02
N ASP A 62 7.70 -3.02 -5.16
CA ASP A 62 6.29 -3.31 -4.87
C ASP A 62 5.42 -2.07 -4.94
N PHE A 63 4.95 -1.76 -6.14
CA PHE A 63 4.06 -0.63 -6.40
C PHE A 63 2.67 -0.78 -5.76
N LYS A 64 2.17 -2.01 -5.65
CA LYS A 64 0.83 -2.27 -5.08
C LYS A 64 0.86 -2.31 -3.55
N GLY A 65 2.03 -2.46 -2.94
CA GLY A 65 2.19 -2.57 -1.50
C GLY A 65 1.54 -3.83 -0.92
N LYS A 66 1.46 -4.91 -1.71
CA LYS A 66 0.77 -6.18 -1.38
C LYS A 66 1.72 -7.37 -1.33
N LEU A 67 2.95 -7.24 -1.80
CA LEU A 67 3.90 -8.37 -1.80
C LEU A 67 4.29 -8.74 -0.36
N PRO A 68 4.35 -10.05 -0.03
CA PRO A 68 4.73 -10.50 1.30
C PRO A 68 6.21 -10.24 1.58
N GLY A 69 6.55 -10.09 2.86
CA GLY A 69 7.93 -9.95 3.31
C GLY A 69 8.30 -8.56 3.86
N ARG A 70 9.59 -8.38 4.13
CA ARG A 70 10.12 -7.16 4.77
C ARG A 70 10.13 -6.02 3.77
N GLY A 71 9.42 -4.93 4.08
CA GLY A 71 9.37 -3.73 3.23
C GLY A 71 10.29 -2.62 3.72
N ALA A 72 10.94 -1.94 2.78
CA ALA A 72 11.67 -0.69 2.96
C ALA A 72 11.13 0.38 2.00
N TYR A 73 11.32 1.65 2.33
CA TYR A 73 10.70 2.76 1.61
C TYR A 73 11.72 3.84 1.24
N LEU A 74 11.56 4.42 0.05
CA LEU A 74 12.31 5.57 -0.44
C LEU A 74 11.37 6.62 -1.01
N CYS A 75 11.72 7.90 -0.87
CA CYS A 75 11.05 8.95 -1.63
C CYS A 75 11.32 8.77 -3.13
N PRO A 76 10.37 9.13 -4.01
CA PRO A 76 10.60 9.23 -5.44
C PRO A 76 11.47 10.47 -5.75
N ASN A 77 12.71 10.48 -5.25
CA ASN A 77 13.64 11.60 -5.35
C ASN A 77 15.06 11.05 -5.52
N PRO A 78 15.79 11.46 -6.59
CA PRO A 78 17.17 11.05 -6.84
C PRO A 78 18.12 11.18 -5.64
N ASP A 79 17.99 12.23 -4.84
CA ASP A 79 18.86 12.48 -3.71
C ASP A 79 18.62 11.50 -2.56
N CYS A 80 17.37 11.05 -2.39
CA CYS A 80 17.07 9.97 -1.45
C CYS A 80 17.70 8.65 -1.90
N LEU A 81 17.70 8.38 -3.21
CA LEU A 81 18.33 7.19 -3.78
C LEU A 81 19.85 7.22 -3.58
N LYS A 82 20.50 8.34 -3.93
CA LYS A 82 21.94 8.54 -3.74
C LYS A 82 22.35 8.34 -2.27
N LYS A 83 21.62 8.95 -1.33
CA LYS A 83 21.85 8.80 0.12
C LYS A 83 21.69 7.35 0.56
N ALA A 84 20.62 6.67 0.13
CA ALA A 84 20.36 5.28 0.49
C ALA A 84 21.42 4.33 -0.05
N ARG A 85 21.88 4.53 -1.29
CA ARG A 85 22.94 3.73 -1.93
C ARG A 85 24.28 3.93 -1.23
N LYS A 86 24.69 5.19 -0.98
CA LYS A 86 25.93 5.51 -0.24
C LYS A 86 25.94 4.88 1.16
N ALA A 87 24.81 4.90 1.85
CA ALA A 87 24.66 4.31 3.17
C ALA A 87 24.39 2.81 3.16
N ARG A 88 24.33 2.13 2.00
CA ARG A 88 23.93 0.71 1.88
C ARG A 88 22.65 0.39 2.66
N ALA A 89 21.70 1.34 2.64
CA ALA A 89 20.58 1.34 3.58
C ALA A 89 19.57 0.22 3.29
N LEU A 90 19.34 -0.09 2.00
CA LEU A 90 18.48 -1.20 1.59
C LEU A 90 19.12 -2.55 1.93
N GLU A 91 20.43 -2.69 1.68
CA GLU A 91 21.18 -3.89 2.04
C GLU A 91 21.13 -4.16 3.54
N ARG A 92 21.30 -3.12 4.37
CA ARG A 92 21.15 -3.25 5.83
C ARG A 92 19.72 -3.62 6.22
N ALA A 93 18.72 -2.96 5.64
CA ALA A 93 17.31 -3.22 5.93
C ALA A 93 16.92 -4.67 5.60
N PHE A 94 17.46 -5.21 4.52
CA PHE A 94 17.18 -6.56 4.05
C PHE A 94 18.19 -7.61 4.52
N SER A 95 19.32 -7.19 5.09
CA SER A 95 20.45 -8.06 5.44
C SER A 95 20.88 -8.94 4.25
N ALA A 96 20.90 -8.34 3.06
CA ALA A 96 21.17 -9.03 1.79
C ALA A 96 21.81 -8.05 0.79
N GLN A 97 22.53 -8.57 -0.20
CA GLN A 97 22.96 -7.75 -1.33
C GLN A 97 21.75 -7.33 -2.17
N MET A 98 21.79 -6.10 -2.66
CA MET A 98 20.76 -5.57 -3.54
C MET A 98 21.06 -5.98 -4.98
N PRO A 99 20.10 -6.61 -5.70
CA PRO A 99 20.25 -6.90 -7.13
C PRO A 99 20.33 -5.60 -7.94
N ASP A 100 21.18 -5.58 -8.96
CA ASP A 100 21.36 -4.41 -9.84
C ASP A 100 20.05 -4.02 -10.54
N GLU A 101 19.22 -4.99 -10.92
CA GLU A 101 17.90 -4.75 -11.51
C GLU A 101 17.00 -3.88 -10.61
N VAL A 102 17.11 -4.02 -9.29
CA VAL A 102 16.31 -3.22 -8.35
C VAL A 102 16.87 -1.80 -8.26
N TRP A 103 18.19 -1.63 -8.33
CA TRP A 103 18.79 -0.30 -8.42
C TRP A 103 18.37 0.42 -9.70
N SER A 104 18.49 -0.25 -10.85
CA SER A 104 18.05 0.29 -12.14
C SER A 104 16.57 0.64 -12.13
N GLY A 105 15.72 -0.20 -11.54
CA GLY A 105 14.30 0.09 -11.39
C GLY A 105 14.03 1.30 -10.49
N LEU A 106 14.77 1.47 -9.39
CA LEU A 106 14.65 2.68 -8.56
C LEU A 106 15.11 3.93 -9.31
N GLU A 107 16.21 3.83 -10.05
CA GLU A 107 16.72 4.93 -10.88
C GLU A 107 15.68 5.33 -11.92
N GLU A 108 15.10 4.38 -12.65
CA GLU A 108 14.02 4.60 -13.62
C GLU A 108 12.83 5.37 -13.02
N GLN A 109 12.36 4.96 -11.84
CA GLN A 109 11.22 5.60 -11.18
C GLN A 109 11.54 6.99 -10.61
N MET A 110 12.83 7.31 -10.45
CA MET A 110 13.29 8.56 -9.86
C MET A 110 14.03 9.44 -10.87
N LYS A 111 14.10 9.06 -12.16
CA LYS A 111 14.56 9.96 -13.22
C LYS A 111 13.72 11.22 -13.13
N GLU A 112 14.38 12.37 -13.19
CA GLU A 112 13.70 13.65 -13.32
C GLU A 112 12.76 13.55 -14.52
N VAL A 113 11.45 13.63 -14.28
CA VAL A 113 10.53 14.06 -15.32
C VAL A 113 10.82 15.55 -15.47
N PRO A 114 11.21 16.05 -16.66
CA PRO A 114 11.21 17.48 -16.90
C PRO A 114 9.80 17.97 -16.57
N THR A 115 9.64 18.68 -15.46
CA THR A 115 8.45 19.51 -15.26
C THR A 115 8.57 20.60 -16.30
N ASP A 116 7.92 20.40 -17.45
CA ASP A 116 7.64 21.47 -18.39
C ASP A 116 6.95 22.58 -17.58
N GLY A 117 7.61 23.73 -17.53
CA GLY A 117 7.18 24.92 -16.80
C GLY A 117 5.97 25.60 -17.41
#